data_AF-A0A0M9DV82-F1
#
_entry.id   AF-A0A0M9DV82-F1
#
_cell.length_a   1.000
_cell.length_b   1.000
_cell.length_c   1.000
_cell.angle_alpha   90.00
_cell.angle_beta   90.00
_cell.angle_gamma   90.00
#
_symmetry.space_group_name_H-M   'P 1'
#
loop_
_entity.id
_entity.type
_entity.pdbx_description
1 polymer ?
#
loop_
_entity_poly.entity_id
_entity_poly.type
_entity_poly.pdbx_seq_one_letter_code
_entity_poly.pdbx_strand_id
1 'polypeptide(L)'
;TTGEIEDGAVTYQKLSLAANDIPYTALNIVNSIQGSDISDGVITYPKLNLASNDIPYTALNLNGLIQASDLAPGVLGTTVTTGEIEDGAVTYQKLSLAANDIPYTALNIVNSIQGSDISDGVITYPKLNLANNDIPYTALNLNGLIQSGDLAPGVLGNTVTTGDIEDGAITYQKLSLANNDIPYTALNIGSSIQGSDISDGTILNSDISSSAAITYTKLEMTNAILSGDIKDGTVESIDISDGTIENVDISASAAITYTKLNLTGSIQSSDLAN
;
A
#
# COMPACT_ATOMS: atom_id res chain seq x y z
N THR A 1 -62.18 87.29 74.76
CA THR A 1 -61.37 87.79 75.89
C THR A 1 -60.21 86.84 76.10
N THR A 2 -59.08 87.13 75.45
CA THR A 2 -57.81 86.37 75.55
C THR A 2 -56.65 87.29 75.96
N GLY A 3 -56.98 88.45 76.56
CA GLY A 3 -55.99 89.42 77.02
C GLY A 3 -55.31 89.07 78.36
N GLU A 4 -55.52 87.87 78.91
CA GLU A 4 -55.01 87.48 80.24
C GLU A 4 -54.01 86.31 80.21
N ILE A 5 -53.57 85.84 79.04
CA ILE A 5 -52.62 84.71 78.94
C ILE A 5 -51.34 85.17 78.24
N GLU A 6 -50.23 85.15 78.97
CA GLU A 6 -48.89 85.45 78.43
C GLU A 6 -48.44 84.38 77.43
N ASP A 7 -47.63 84.77 76.44
CA ASP A 7 -47.10 83.85 75.44
C ASP A 7 -46.23 82.77 76.11
N GLY A 8 -46.49 81.49 75.81
CA GLY A 8 -45.87 80.35 76.48
C GLY A 8 -46.47 79.94 77.85
N ALA A 9 -47.47 80.65 78.38
CA ALA A 9 -48.10 80.29 79.66
C ALA A 9 -48.81 78.92 79.62
N VAL A 10 -49.23 78.46 78.43
CA VAL A 10 -49.77 77.11 78.19
C VAL A 10 -48.67 76.21 77.64
N THR A 11 -48.03 75.45 78.53
CA THR A 11 -47.06 74.41 78.18
C THR A 11 -47.78 73.11 77.83
N TYR A 12 -47.13 72.21 77.07
CA TYR A 12 -47.71 70.90 76.70
C TYR A 12 -48.28 70.10 77.89
N GLN A 13 -47.63 70.18 79.07
CA GLN A 13 -48.06 69.51 80.31
C GLN A 13 -49.34 70.09 80.94
N LYS A 14 -49.72 71.32 80.60
CA LYS A 14 -50.98 71.96 81.05
C LYS A 14 -52.14 71.65 80.12
N LEU A 15 -51.89 70.99 79.00
CA LEU A 15 -52.87 70.59 78.01
C LEU A 15 -53.37 69.18 78.36
N SER A 16 -54.54 69.08 78.98
CA SER A 16 -55.18 67.78 79.25
C SER A 16 -55.79 67.23 77.97
N LEU A 17 -54.97 66.55 77.16
CA LEU A 17 -55.39 65.95 75.89
C LEU A 17 -55.50 64.42 76.01
N ALA A 18 -56.64 63.87 75.64
CA ALA A 18 -56.85 62.47 75.33
C ALA A 18 -56.44 62.13 73.88
N ALA A 19 -56.42 60.84 73.56
CA ALA A 19 -56.12 60.38 72.20
C ALA A 19 -57.15 60.95 71.20
N ASN A 20 -56.65 61.59 70.12
CA ASN A 20 -57.42 62.30 69.09
C ASN A 20 -57.98 63.69 69.49
N ASP A 21 -57.62 64.25 70.66
CA ASP A 21 -58.10 65.59 71.06
C ASP A 21 -57.56 66.72 70.17
N ILE A 22 -56.43 66.50 69.50
CA ILE A 22 -55.95 67.38 68.44
C ILE A 22 -56.37 66.77 67.11
N PRO A 23 -57.34 67.37 66.38
CA PRO A 23 -57.66 66.92 65.04
C PRO A 23 -56.44 67.09 64.12
N TYR A 24 -56.19 66.12 63.24
CA TYR A 24 -55.04 66.14 62.33
C TYR A 24 -54.96 67.42 61.46
N THR A 25 -56.10 68.06 61.21
CA THR A 25 -56.21 69.32 60.47
C THR A 25 -55.61 70.52 61.21
N ALA A 26 -55.42 70.42 62.53
CA ALA A 26 -54.77 71.42 63.36
C ALA A 26 -53.25 71.21 63.47
N LEU A 27 -52.70 70.12 62.92
CA LEU A 27 -51.27 69.81 62.96
C LEU A 27 -50.58 70.26 61.66
N ASN A 28 -49.52 71.06 61.79
CA ASN A 28 -48.62 71.31 60.67
C ASN A 28 -47.62 70.14 60.55
N ILE A 29 -47.97 69.14 59.74
CA ILE A 29 -47.18 67.91 59.58
C ILE A 29 -46.24 67.94 58.36
N VAL A 30 -46.23 69.02 57.59
CA VAL A 30 -45.38 69.14 56.39
C VAL A 30 -43.91 69.04 56.81
N ASN A 31 -43.16 68.13 56.18
CA ASN A 31 -41.75 67.83 56.48
C ASN A 31 -41.45 67.39 57.93
N SER A 32 -42.48 67.11 58.73
CA SER A 32 -42.32 66.73 60.14
C SER A 32 -42.41 65.23 60.38
N ILE A 33 -42.94 64.48 59.41
CA ILE A 33 -43.02 63.00 59.47
C ILE A 33 -41.69 62.39 59.03
N GLN A 34 -41.08 61.60 59.92
CA GLN A 34 -39.88 60.82 59.67
C GLN A 34 -40.21 59.34 59.44
N GLY A 35 -39.25 58.56 58.94
CA GLY A 35 -39.47 57.14 58.66
C GLY A 35 -39.91 56.32 59.88
N SER A 36 -39.44 56.67 61.09
CA SER A 36 -39.85 56.03 62.34
C SER A 36 -41.31 56.27 62.72
N ASP A 37 -41.93 57.32 62.18
CA ASP A 37 -43.33 57.67 62.45
C ASP A 37 -44.31 56.81 61.63
N ILE A 38 -43.78 56.04 60.67
CA ILE A 38 -44.55 55.20 59.75
C ILE A 38 -44.24 53.74 60.05
N SER A 39 -45.21 53.02 60.62
CA SER A 39 -45.05 51.58 60.84
C SER A 39 -44.98 50.80 59.52
N ASP A 40 -44.30 49.64 59.55
CA ASP A 40 -44.20 48.76 58.39
C ASP A 40 -45.58 48.41 57.81
N GLY A 41 -45.69 48.47 56.48
CA GLY A 41 -46.93 48.17 55.76
C GLY A 41 -48.00 49.27 55.76
N VAL A 42 -47.80 50.39 56.47
CA VAL A 42 -48.74 51.54 56.45
C VAL A 42 -48.81 52.17 55.06
N ILE A 43 -47.68 52.25 54.35
CA ILE A 43 -47.62 52.69 52.96
C ILE A 43 -47.79 51.49 52.05
N THR A 44 -48.92 51.43 51.34
CA THR A 44 -49.22 50.41 50.34
C THR A 44 -49.09 51.02 48.94
N TYR A 45 -48.98 50.17 47.90
CA TYR A 45 -48.86 50.63 46.52
C TYR A 45 -49.86 51.72 46.11
N PRO A 46 -51.18 51.66 46.44
CA PRO A 46 -52.13 52.72 46.09
C PRO A 46 -51.87 54.08 46.75
N LYS A 47 -51.12 54.11 47.86
CA LYS A 47 -50.73 55.35 48.55
C LYS A 47 -49.48 55.98 47.95
N LEU A 48 -48.76 55.27 47.09
CA LEU A 48 -47.59 55.79 46.38
C LEU A 48 -48.07 56.46 45.08
N ASN A 49 -47.73 57.73 44.90
CA ASN A 49 -47.93 58.43 43.64
C ASN A 49 -46.68 58.26 42.77
N LEU A 50 -46.56 57.11 42.10
CA LEU A 50 -45.42 56.78 41.24
C LEU A 50 -45.77 57.00 39.76
N ALA A 51 -44.94 57.77 39.07
CA ALA A 51 -44.90 57.87 37.61
C ALA A 51 -43.96 56.81 36.99
N SER A 52 -43.95 56.73 35.66
CA SER A 52 -43.02 55.88 34.93
C SER A 52 -41.56 56.25 35.28
N ASN A 53 -40.78 55.23 35.64
CA ASN A 53 -39.38 55.33 36.08
C ASN A 53 -39.15 55.90 37.50
N ASP A 54 -40.19 56.12 38.31
CA ASP A 54 -40.01 56.58 39.70
C ASP A 54 -39.25 55.55 40.56
N ILE A 55 -39.33 54.26 40.19
CA ILE A 55 -38.48 53.21 40.75
C ILE A 55 -37.51 52.78 39.65
N PRO A 56 -36.23 53.20 39.70
CA PRO A 56 -35.24 52.76 38.73
C PRO A 56 -35.01 51.25 38.87
N TYR A 57 -34.79 50.55 37.75
CA TYR A 57 -34.56 49.10 37.74
C TYR A 57 -33.35 48.68 38.59
N THR A 58 -32.39 49.58 38.82
CA THR A 58 -31.23 49.36 39.69
C THR A 58 -31.59 49.28 41.17
N ALA A 59 -32.76 49.78 41.57
CA ALA A 59 -33.29 49.65 42.92
C ALA A 59 -34.05 48.32 43.14
N LEU A 60 -34.26 47.54 42.08
CA LEU A 60 -34.96 46.26 42.13
C LEU A 60 -33.95 45.11 42.18
N ASN A 61 -34.14 44.17 43.10
CA ASN A 61 -33.41 42.89 43.06
C ASN A 61 -34.07 41.97 42.03
N LEU A 62 -33.59 42.03 40.78
CA LEU A 62 -34.19 41.28 39.66
C LEU A 62 -33.54 39.92 39.39
N ASN A 63 -32.46 39.57 40.10
CA ASN A 63 -31.71 38.35 39.83
C ASN A 63 -32.55 37.09 40.09
N GLY A 64 -32.72 36.25 39.06
CA GLY A 64 -33.51 35.02 39.11
C GLY A 64 -35.03 35.21 39.23
N LEU A 65 -35.51 36.46 39.28
CA LEU A 65 -36.94 36.78 39.35
C LEU A 65 -37.55 37.08 37.98
N ILE A 66 -36.73 37.49 37.00
CA ILE A 66 -37.17 37.71 35.62
C ILE A 66 -37.33 36.36 34.92
N GLN A 67 -38.56 36.03 34.55
CA GLN A 67 -38.91 34.89 33.71
C GLN A 67 -39.11 35.33 32.26
N ALA A 68 -39.14 34.38 31.33
CA ALA A 68 -39.36 34.67 29.92
C ALA A 68 -40.69 35.43 29.66
N SER A 69 -41.69 35.25 30.52
CA SER A 69 -42.97 35.97 30.47
C SER A 69 -42.87 37.44 30.87
N ASP A 70 -41.84 37.82 31.63
CA ASP A 70 -41.63 39.21 32.09
C ASP A 70 -40.97 40.07 31.02
N LEU A 71 -40.44 39.44 29.96
CA LEU A 71 -39.87 40.11 28.81
C LEU A 71 -40.94 40.28 27.75
N ALA A 72 -41.23 41.52 27.35
CA ALA A 72 -42.11 41.76 26.21
C ALA A 72 -41.50 41.13 24.94
N PRO A 73 -42.33 40.62 24.00
CA PRO A 73 -41.84 40.08 22.73
C PRO A 73 -40.93 41.10 22.02
N GLY A 74 -39.68 40.72 21.73
CA GLY A 74 -38.68 41.59 21.07
C GLY A 74 -37.79 42.44 21.99
N VAL A 75 -37.84 42.25 23.32
CA VAL A 75 -36.93 42.93 24.27
C VAL A 75 -35.50 42.39 24.19
N LEU A 76 -35.32 41.09 23.95
CA LEU A 76 -34.10 40.60 23.33
C LEU A 76 -34.22 41.03 21.88
N GLY A 77 -33.32 41.91 21.40
CA GLY A 77 -33.39 42.41 20.03
C GLY A 77 -33.58 41.27 19.03
N THR A 78 -34.02 41.59 17.80
CA THR A 78 -34.23 40.57 16.75
C THR A 78 -32.98 39.73 16.42
N THR A 79 -31.84 40.05 17.03
CA THR A 79 -30.59 39.33 16.97
C THR A 79 -30.10 39.07 18.40
N VAL A 80 -30.07 37.80 18.80
CA VAL A 80 -29.25 37.35 19.94
C VAL A 80 -27.82 37.21 19.43
N THR A 81 -26.89 37.95 20.01
CA THR A 81 -25.46 37.88 19.70
C THR A 81 -24.77 36.79 20.51
N THR A 82 -23.60 36.34 20.06
CA THR A 82 -22.84 35.29 20.76
C THR A 82 -22.40 35.71 22.17
N GLY A 83 -22.28 37.01 22.45
CA GLY A 83 -21.93 37.52 23.78
C GLY A 83 -23.09 37.51 24.78
N GLU A 84 -24.34 37.39 24.29
CA GLU A 84 -25.55 37.26 25.11
C GLU A 84 -25.88 35.78 25.43
N ILE A 85 -25.06 34.85 24.93
CA ILE A 85 -25.18 33.41 25.15
C ILE A 85 -23.97 32.96 25.96
N GLU A 86 -24.19 32.42 27.16
CA GLU A 86 -23.11 31.85 27.96
C GLU A 86 -22.46 30.64 27.24
N ASP A 87 -21.16 30.42 27.44
CA ASP A 87 -20.46 29.26 26.88
C ASP A 87 -21.16 27.96 27.32
N GLY A 88 -21.55 27.13 26.34
CA GLY A 88 -22.26 25.88 26.58
C GLY A 88 -23.77 26.01 26.83
N ALA A 89 -24.33 27.23 26.83
CA ALA A 89 -25.78 27.43 26.95
C ALA A 89 -26.55 26.78 25.78
N VAL A 90 -25.92 26.64 24.62
CA VAL A 90 -26.46 25.98 23.43
C VAL A 90 -25.86 24.57 23.34
N THR A 91 -26.66 23.55 23.66
CA THR A 91 -26.27 22.13 23.58
C THR A 91 -26.88 21.48 22.34
N TYR A 92 -26.37 20.31 21.94
CA TYR A 92 -26.95 19.54 20.83
C TYR A 92 -28.45 19.27 20.99
N GLN A 93 -28.95 19.09 22.21
CA GLN A 93 -30.38 18.88 22.48
C GLN A 93 -31.22 20.15 22.26
N LYS A 94 -30.63 21.33 22.39
CA LYS A 94 -31.27 22.62 22.11
C LYS A 94 -31.21 22.98 20.62
N LEU A 95 -30.31 22.35 19.87
CA LEU A 95 -30.24 22.44 18.41
C LEU A 95 -31.28 21.48 17.81
N SER A 96 -32.43 22.02 17.41
CA SER A 96 -33.42 21.28 16.62
C SER A 96 -32.95 21.16 15.16
N LEU A 97 -31.97 20.28 14.91
CA LEU A 97 -31.44 20.04 13.57
C LEU A 97 -32.15 18.86 12.88
N ALA A 98 -32.71 19.09 11.70
CA ALA A 98 -33.11 18.06 10.74
C ALA A 98 -31.93 17.62 9.85
N ALA A 99 -32.19 16.63 8.98
CA ALA A 99 -31.20 16.15 8.04
C ALA A 99 -30.75 17.27 7.08
N ASN A 100 -29.43 17.49 7.01
CA ASN A 100 -28.76 18.56 6.24
C ASN A 100 -28.86 19.99 6.81
N ASP A 101 -29.32 20.17 8.06
CA ASP A 101 -29.40 21.50 8.66
C ASP A 101 -28.04 22.18 8.85
N ILE A 102 -26.98 21.38 8.94
CA ILE A 102 -25.60 21.88 8.88
C ILE A 102 -25.05 21.54 7.49
N PRO A 103 -24.87 22.53 6.60
CA PRO A 103 -24.23 22.28 5.31
C PRO A 103 -22.77 21.90 5.53
N TYR A 104 -22.25 20.97 4.72
CA TYR A 104 -20.86 20.51 4.81
C TYR A 104 -19.83 21.65 4.65
N THR A 105 -20.19 22.75 4.00
CA THR A 105 -19.35 23.95 3.87
C THR A 105 -19.14 24.70 5.19
N ALA A 106 -19.99 24.47 6.19
CA ALA A 106 -19.84 25.01 7.53
C ALA A 106 -18.96 24.14 8.44
N LEU A 107 -18.56 22.94 7.99
CA LEU A 107 -17.76 21.99 8.75
C LEU A 107 -16.28 22.10 8.38
N ASN A 108 -15.41 22.29 9.38
CA ASN A 108 -13.98 22.09 9.21
C ASN A 108 -13.64 20.60 9.38
N ILE A 109 -13.65 19.87 8.26
CA ILE A 109 -13.41 18.42 8.24
C ILE A 109 -11.94 18.04 8.00
N VAL A 110 -11.04 19.02 7.85
CA VAL A 110 -9.63 18.75 7.57
C VAL A 110 -9.00 17.98 8.73
N ASN A 111 -8.45 16.80 8.44
CA ASN A 111 -7.88 15.85 9.41
C ASN A 111 -8.87 15.34 10.48
N SER A 112 -10.16 15.63 10.35
CA SER A 112 -11.20 15.20 11.30
C SER A 112 -11.82 13.86 10.93
N ILE A 113 -11.77 13.49 9.64
CA ILE A 113 -12.35 12.25 9.12
C ILE A 113 -11.41 11.07 9.42
N GLN A 114 -11.93 10.05 10.11
CA GLN A 114 -11.26 8.79 10.40
C GLN A 114 -11.82 7.66 9.53
N GLY A 115 -11.15 6.50 9.51
CA GLY A 115 -11.59 5.35 8.72
C GLY A 115 -13.01 4.88 9.07
N SER A 116 -13.41 4.96 10.35
CA SER A 116 -14.76 4.60 10.80
C SER A 116 -15.87 5.52 10.28
N ASP A 117 -15.52 6.74 9.86
CA ASP A 117 -16.48 7.71 9.32
C ASP A 117 -16.82 7.42 7.85
N ILE A 118 -16.07 6.52 7.21
CA ILE A 118 -16.20 6.16 5.80
C ILE A 118 -16.65 4.71 5.71
N SER A 119 -17.90 4.48 5.36
CA SER A 119 -18.40 3.13 5.12
C SER A 119 -17.68 2.44 3.95
N ASP A 120 -17.62 1.11 4.00
CA ASP A 120 -17.04 0.30 2.94
C ASP A 120 -17.64 0.61 1.56
N GLY A 121 -16.78 0.77 0.56
CA GLY A 121 -17.18 1.05 -0.82
C GLY A 121 -17.61 2.50 -1.10
N VAL A 122 -17.64 3.38 -0.11
CA VAL A 122 -17.96 4.81 -0.33
C VAL A 122 -16.90 5.49 -1.19
N ILE A 123 -15.62 5.16 -1.01
CA ILE A 123 -14.53 5.66 -1.85
C ILE A 123 -14.36 4.73 -3.05
N THR A 124 -14.73 5.21 -4.23
CA THR A 124 -14.59 4.51 -5.51
C THR A 124 -13.49 5.15 -6.35
N TYR A 125 -12.99 4.45 -7.38
CA TYR A 125 -11.93 4.98 -8.25
C TYR A 125 -12.18 6.41 -8.76
N PRO A 126 -13.38 6.81 -9.22
CA PRO A 126 -13.62 8.18 -9.67
C PRO A 126 -13.49 9.26 -8.58
N LYS A 127 -13.56 8.88 -7.29
CA LYS A 127 -13.41 9.79 -6.15
C LYS A 127 -11.95 9.94 -5.73
N LEU A 128 -11.05 9.09 -6.22
CA LEU A 128 -9.64 9.16 -5.95
C LEU A 128 -8.97 10.08 -6.97
N ASN A 129 -8.32 11.14 -6.49
CA ASN A 129 -7.44 11.96 -7.31
C ASN A 129 -6.00 11.47 -7.08
N LEU A 130 -5.55 10.53 -7.91
CA LEU A 130 -4.21 9.93 -7.81
C LEU A 130 -3.36 10.40 -8.98
N ALA A 131 -2.21 10.99 -8.67
CA ALA A 131 -1.11 11.21 -9.61
C ALA A 131 -0.23 9.97 -9.76
N ASN A 132 0.73 10.03 -10.67
CA ASN A 132 1.72 8.97 -10.86
C ASN A 132 2.48 8.72 -9.53
N ASN A 133 2.50 7.46 -9.09
CA ASN A 133 3.13 6.99 -7.85
C ASN A 133 2.43 7.40 -6.53
N ASP A 134 1.22 7.94 -6.56
CA ASP A 134 0.46 8.23 -5.32
C ASP A 134 0.19 6.95 -4.51
N ILE A 135 0.10 5.81 -5.19
CA ILE A 135 0.09 4.49 -4.56
C ILE A 135 1.38 3.77 -4.99
N PRO A 136 2.45 3.79 -4.18
CA PRO A 136 3.67 3.07 -4.50
C PRO A 136 3.39 1.55 -4.50
N TYR A 137 4.08 0.81 -5.36
CA TYR A 137 3.91 -0.66 -5.44
C TYR A 137 4.24 -1.36 -4.11
N THR A 138 5.06 -0.76 -3.25
CA THR A 138 5.36 -1.27 -1.90
C THR A 138 4.18 -1.18 -0.94
N ALA A 139 3.19 -0.33 -1.22
CA ALA A 139 1.94 -0.25 -0.45
C ALA A 139 0.91 -1.30 -0.92
N LEU A 140 1.18 -2.01 -2.02
CA LEU A 140 0.30 -3.01 -2.58
C LEU A 140 0.81 -4.42 -2.24
N ASN A 141 -0.06 -5.28 -1.72
CA ASN A 141 0.24 -6.71 -1.65
C ASN A 141 -0.01 -7.34 -3.02
N LEU A 142 1.03 -7.37 -3.86
CA LEU A 142 0.93 -7.87 -5.24
C LEU A 142 1.12 -9.39 -5.35
N ASN A 143 1.48 -10.08 -4.26
CA ASN A 143 1.81 -11.51 -4.30
C ASN A 143 0.59 -12.35 -4.68
N GLY A 144 0.66 -13.05 -5.81
CA GLY A 144 -0.39 -13.90 -6.33
C GLY A 144 -1.63 -13.16 -6.88
N LEU A 145 -1.63 -11.82 -6.84
CA LEU A 145 -2.73 -11.01 -7.37
C LEU A 145 -2.49 -10.55 -8.82
N ILE A 146 -1.23 -10.35 -9.22
CA ILE A 146 -0.90 -10.02 -10.61
C ILE A 146 -1.06 -11.29 -11.47
N GLN A 147 -2.03 -11.25 -12.37
CA GLN A 147 -2.29 -12.26 -13.38
C GLN A 147 -1.73 -11.82 -14.73
N SER A 148 -1.64 -12.74 -15.70
CA SER A 148 -1.12 -12.41 -17.04
C SER A 148 -1.92 -11.31 -17.74
N GLY A 149 -3.20 -11.15 -17.39
CA GLY A 149 -4.08 -10.11 -17.94
C GLY A 149 -3.83 -8.71 -17.37
N ASP A 150 -3.18 -8.61 -16.21
CA ASP A 150 -2.85 -7.32 -15.59
C ASP A 150 -1.61 -6.67 -16.22
N LEU A 151 -0.82 -7.47 -16.96
CA LEU A 151 0.36 -7.02 -17.65
C LEU A 151 -0.02 -6.60 -19.08
N ALA A 152 0.16 -5.33 -19.41
CA ALA A 152 -0.03 -4.87 -20.78
C ALA A 152 0.91 -5.63 -21.75
N PRO A 153 0.47 -5.95 -22.98
CA PRO A 153 1.33 -6.61 -23.96
C PRO A 153 2.66 -5.87 -24.16
N GLY A 154 3.77 -6.61 -24.12
CA GLY A 154 5.12 -6.05 -24.34
C GLY A 154 5.81 -5.48 -23.10
N VAL A 155 5.15 -5.34 -21.95
CA VAL A 155 5.79 -4.90 -20.69
C VAL A 155 6.94 -5.83 -20.31
N LEU A 156 6.73 -7.15 -20.40
CA LEU A 156 7.77 -8.12 -20.07
C LEU A 156 8.97 -8.06 -21.02
N GLY A 157 8.79 -7.66 -22.28
CA GLY A 157 9.86 -7.64 -23.28
C GLY A 157 10.86 -6.48 -23.11
N ASN A 158 10.45 -5.39 -22.48
CA ASN A 158 11.31 -4.22 -22.26
C ASN A 158 11.77 -4.10 -20.80
N THR A 159 11.01 -4.65 -19.86
CA THR A 159 11.26 -4.46 -18.42
C THR A 159 11.93 -5.66 -17.75
N VAL A 160 11.73 -6.89 -18.25
CA VAL A 160 12.41 -8.07 -17.70
C VAL A 160 13.76 -8.24 -18.39
N THR A 161 14.82 -7.93 -17.64
CA THR A 161 16.21 -8.21 -18.00
C THR A 161 16.65 -9.54 -17.40
N THR A 162 17.83 -10.04 -17.78
CA THR A 162 18.40 -11.24 -17.16
C THR A 162 18.64 -11.08 -15.66
N GLY A 163 18.81 -9.85 -15.15
CA GLY A 163 18.99 -9.58 -13.73
C GLY A 163 17.70 -9.67 -12.91
N ASP A 164 16.54 -9.58 -13.56
CA ASP A 164 15.23 -9.70 -12.91
C ASP A 164 14.79 -11.17 -12.75
N ILE A 165 15.52 -12.09 -13.39
CA ILE A 165 15.28 -13.53 -13.35
C ILE A 165 16.33 -14.14 -12.44
N GLU A 166 15.92 -14.65 -11.28
CA GLU A 166 16.83 -15.37 -10.38
C GLU A 166 17.46 -16.59 -11.07
N ASP A 167 18.69 -16.94 -10.69
CA ASP A 167 19.37 -18.13 -11.20
C ASP A 167 18.52 -19.39 -10.96
N GLY A 168 18.22 -20.11 -12.04
CA GLY A 168 17.36 -21.30 -11.99
C GLY A 168 15.86 -21.03 -11.97
N ALA A 169 15.41 -19.77 -12.01
CA ALA A 169 13.99 -19.44 -12.07
C ALA A 169 13.33 -19.97 -13.35
N ILE A 170 14.07 -20.02 -14.47
CA ILE A 170 13.61 -20.63 -15.72
C ILE A 170 14.19 -22.04 -15.83
N THR A 171 13.34 -23.05 -15.66
CA THR A 171 13.69 -24.47 -15.81
C THR A 171 13.15 -25.01 -17.13
N TYR A 172 13.70 -26.10 -17.65
CA TYR A 172 13.21 -26.74 -18.88
C TYR A 172 11.69 -27.00 -18.87
N GLN A 173 11.12 -27.38 -17.72
CA GLN A 173 9.67 -27.58 -17.59
C GLN A 173 8.87 -26.28 -17.79
N LYS A 174 9.43 -25.12 -17.40
CA LYS A 174 8.80 -23.81 -17.57
C LYS A 174 8.91 -23.27 -19.00
N LEU A 175 9.93 -23.67 -19.77
CA LEU A 175 10.05 -23.24 -21.18
C LEU A 175 9.03 -23.90 -22.11
N SER A 176 8.43 -25.04 -21.71
CA SER A 176 7.43 -25.77 -22.51
C SER A 176 7.89 -26.06 -23.96
N LEU A 177 9.16 -26.44 -24.12
CA LEU A 177 9.76 -26.67 -25.44
C LEU A 177 9.23 -27.95 -26.10
N ALA A 178 8.76 -27.84 -27.35
CA ALA A 178 8.51 -28.93 -28.26
C ALA A 178 9.76 -29.28 -29.10
N ASN A 179 9.65 -30.32 -29.94
CA ASN A 179 10.72 -30.72 -30.86
C ASN A 179 11.09 -29.56 -31.79
N ASN A 180 12.36 -29.17 -31.79
CA ASN A 180 12.94 -28.05 -32.56
C ASN A 180 12.58 -26.62 -32.08
N ASP A 181 12.00 -26.46 -30.89
CA ASP A 181 11.73 -25.12 -30.35
C ASP A 181 13.02 -24.31 -30.12
N ILE A 182 14.13 -25.00 -29.85
CA ILE A 182 15.46 -24.42 -29.92
C ILE A 182 16.11 -24.88 -31.23
N PRO A 183 16.17 -24.02 -32.27
CA PRO A 183 16.83 -24.38 -33.51
C PRO A 183 18.32 -24.59 -33.27
N TYR A 184 18.93 -25.56 -33.96
CA TYR A 184 20.36 -25.86 -33.81
C TYR A 184 21.27 -24.65 -34.10
N THR A 185 20.82 -23.68 -34.89
CA THR A 185 21.54 -22.42 -35.14
C THR A 185 21.64 -21.50 -33.92
N ALA A 186 20.74 -21.66 -32.95
CA ALA A 186 20.78 -20.93 -31.68
C ALA A 186 21.71 -21.59 -30.65
N LEU A 187 22.10 -22.85 -30.87
CA LEU A 187 23.00 -23.58 -30.01
C LEU A 187 24.45 -23.35 -30.45
N ASN A 188 25.30 -22.84 -29.56
CA ASN A 188 26.75 -22.81 -29.79
C ASN A 188 27.34 -24.22 -29.57
N ILE A 189 27.20 -25.09 -30.57
CA ILE A 189 27.64 -26.49 -30.52
C ILE A 189 29.06 -26.71 -31.04
N GLY A 190 29.72 -25.69 -31.60
CA GLY A 190 30.94 -25.85 -32.40
C GLY A 190 32.17 -26.42 -31.67
N SER A 191 32.15 -26.50 -30.34
CA SER A 191 33.24 -27.12 -29.55
C SER A 191 32.75 -27.84 -28.30
N SER A 192 31.44 -28.05 -28.16
CA SER A 192 30.86 -28.63 -26.95
C SER A 192 30.43 -30.08 -27.09
N ILE A 193 30.36 -30.62 -28.32
CA ILE A 193 29.98 -32.01 -28.54
C ILE A 193 31.09 -32.93 -28.04
N GLN A 194 30.81 -33.68 -26.99
CA GLN A 194 31.65 -34.72 -26.42
C GLN A 194 31.14 -36.10 -26.83
N GLY A 195 31.94 -37.14 -26.59
CA GLY A 195 31.55 -38.51 -26.93
C GLY A 195 30.21 -38.93 -26.30
N SER A 196 29.91 -38.46 -25.08
CA SER A 196 28.63 -38.74 -24.40
C SER A 196 27.41 -38.11 -25.05
N ASP A 197 27.59 -37.08 -25.87
CA ASP A 197 26.51 -36.42 -26.59
C ASP A 197 26.11 -37.19 -27.86
N ILE A 198 26.96 -38.13 -28.28
CA ILE A 198 26.74 -39.01 -29.43
C ILE A 198 26.33 -40.37 -28.88
N SER A 199 25.12 -40.81 -29.24
CA SER A 199 24.65 -42.13 -28.86
C SER A 199 25.40 -43.23 -29.64
N ASP A 200 25.71 -44.33 -28.97
CA ASP A 200 26.42 -45.45 -29.61
C ASP A 200 25.65 -45.96 -30.84
N GLY A 201 26.36 -46.11 -31.96
CA GLY A 201 25.80 -46.63 -33.21
C GLY A 201 24.93 -45.65 -34.00
N THR A 202 24.80 -44.38 -33.58
CA THR A 202 23.97 -43.41 -34.33
C THR A 202 24.72 -42.71 -35.46
N ILE A 203 26.06 -42.75 -35.46
CA ILE A 203 26.86 -42.21 -36.56
C ILE A 203 26.86 -43.22 -37.71
N LEU A 204 26.14 -42.90 -38.76
CA LEU A 204 26.07 -43.63 -40.00
C LEU A 204 27.15 -43.15 -40.97
N ASN A 205 27.45 -43.96 -41.99
CA ASN A 205 28.39 -43.56 -43.04
C ASN A 205 27.94 -42.27 -43.78
N SER A 206 26.63 -42.00 -43.83
CA SER A 206 26.07 -40.77 -44.42
C SER A 206 26.34 -39.52 -43.60
N ASP A 207 26.63 -39.66 -42.31
CA ASP A 207 26.89 -38.52 -41.41
C ASP A 207 28.35 -38.04 -41.53
N ILE A 208 29.23 -38.91 -42.02
CA ILE A 208 30.63 -38.58 -42.30
C ILE A 208 30.72 -37.97 -43.70
N SER A 209 31.09 -36.70 -43.76
CA SER A 209 31.37 -36.03 -45.05
C SER A 209 32.40 -36.82 -45.86
N SER A 210 32.22 -36.92 -47.18
CA SER A 210 33.22 -37.49 -48.08
C SER A 210 34.55 -36.71 -48.08
N SER A 211 34.53 -35.46 -47.60
CA SER A 211 35.71 -34.62 -47.40
C SER A 211 36.25 -34.64 -45.95
N ALA A 212 35.70 -35.48 -45.07
CA ALA A 212 36.11 -35.54 -43.68
C ALA A 212 37.58 -36.00 -43.56
N ALA A 213 38.41 -35.15 -42.94
CA ALA A 213 39.81 -35.46 -42.66
C ALA A 213 39.95 -36.27 -41.36
N ILE A 214 39.56 -37.54 -41.41
CA ILE A 214 39.73 -38.48 -40.30
C ILE A 214 41.13 -39.09 -40.42
N THR A 215 42.06 -38.62 -39.58
CA THR A 215 43.42 -39.15 -39.53
C THR A 215 43.43 -40.51 -38.83
N TYR A 216 44.32 -41.43 -39.22
CA TYR A 216 44.43 -42.76 -38.60
C TYR A 216 44.64 -42.71 -37.09
N THR A 217 45.29 -41.67 -36.56
CA THR A 217 45.46 -41.44 -35.11
C THR A 217 44.15 -41.24 -34.35
N LYS A 218 43.03 -40.99 -35.03
CA LYS A 218 41.68 -40.90 -34.45
C LYS A 218 40.94 -42.24 -34.48
N LEU A 219 41.50 -43.24 -35.15
CA LEU A 219 40.92 -44.58 -35.26
C LEU A 219 41.72 -45.53 -34.36
N GLU A 220 41.02 -46.37 -33.62
CA GLU A 220 41.67 -47.47 -32.91
C GLU A 220 42.02 -48.55 -33.94
N MET A 221 43.30 -48.65 -34.31
CA MET A 221 43.77 -49.57 -35.36
C MET A 221 44.31 -50.89 -34.80
N THR A 222 44.46 -51.02 -33.48
CA THR A 222 44.98 -52.23 -32.85
C THR A 222 44.05 -53.41 -33.10
N ASN A 223 44.51 -54.40 -33.89
CA ASN A 223 43.70 -55.55 -34.34
C ASN A 223 42.41 -55.18 -35.07
N ALA A 224 42.31 -53.95 -35.58
CA ALA A 224 41.11 -53.46 -36.24
C ALA A 224 40.98 -53.99 -37.68
N ILE A 225 42.11 -54.31 -38.32
CA ILE A 225 42.16 -54.93 -39.63
C ILE A 225 42.20 -56.44 -39.45
N LEU A 226 41.14 -57.12 -39.86
CA LEU A 226 41.01 -58.56 -39.92
C LEU A 226 41.36 -59.05 -41.33
N SER A 227 41.65 -60.34 -41.51
CA SER A 227 41.93 -60.88 -42.86
C SER A 227 40.80 -60.63 -43.86
N GLY A 228 39.54 -60.53 -43.41
CA GLY A 228 38.40 -60.23 -44.27
C GLY A 228 38.36 -58.78 -44.79
N ASP A 229 39.10 -57.86 -44.16
CA ASP A 229 39.21 -56.46 -44.59
C ASP A 229 40.24 -56.30 -45.72
N ILE A 230 41.15 -57.26 -45.87
CA ILE A 230 42.14 -57.30 -46.94
C ILE A 230 41.52 -58.01 -48.13
N LYS A 231 41.34 -57.27 -49.23
CA LYS A 231 40.81 -57.85 -50.47
C LYS A 231 41.81 -58.85 -51.06
N ASP A 232 41.33 -60.00 -51.49
CA ASP A 232 42.17 -61.02 -52.13
C ASP A 232 42.97 -60.44 -53.32
N GLY A 233 44.28 -60.70 -53.30
CA GLY A 233 45.21 -60.29 -54.35
C GLY A 233 45.62 -58.82 -54.34
N THR A 234 45.26 -58.03 -53.32
CA THR A 234 45.70 -56.62 -53.24
C THR A 234 47.00 -56.41 -52.48
N VAL A 235 47.50 -57.41 -51.76
CA VAL A 235 48.83 -57.34 -51.12
C VAL A 235 49.88 -57.52 -52.20
N GLU A 236 50.57 -56.43 -52.53
CA GLU A 236 51.67 -56.38 -53.48
C GLU A 236 53.02 -56.50 -52.75
N SER A 237 54.11 -56.72 -53.47
CA SER A 237 55.45 -56.79 -52.87
C SER A 237 55.83 -55.53 -52.09
N ILE A 238 55.33 -54.36 -52.49
CA ILE A 238 55.62 -53.09 -51.81
C ILE A 238 54.96 -52.98 -50.43
N ASP A 239 53.89 -53.74 -50.19
CA ASP A 239 53.18 -53.78 -48.91
C ASP A 239 53.90 -54.68 -47.89
N ILE A 240 54.82 -55.53 -48.36
CA ILE A 240 55.62 -56.45 -47.54
C ILE A 240 57.01 -55.86 -47.40
N SER A 241 57.45 -55.62 -46.16
CA SER A 241 58.81 -55.15 -45.92
C SER A 241 59.83 -56.24 -46.25
N ASP A 242 60.94 -55.86 -46.89
CA ASP A 242 61.99 -56.80 -47.27
C ASP A 242 62.57 -57.50 -46.03
N GLY A 243 62.67 -58.83 -46.10
CA GLY A 243 63.24 -59.67 -45.05
C GLY A 243 62.34 -59.90 -43.83
N THR A 244 61.07 -59.43 -43.82
CA THR A 244 60.16 -59.64 -42.70
C THR A 244 59.34 -60.93 -42.79
N ILE A 245 59.34 -61.59 -43.95
CA ILE A 245 58.73 -62.91 -44.10
C ILE A 245 59.70 -63.96 -43.57
N GLU A 246 59.40 -64.49 -42.39
CA GLU A 246 60.11 -65.58 -41.76
C GLU A 246 59.52 -66.93 -42.16
N ASN A 247 60.26 -68.02 -41.90
CA ASN A 247 59.77 -69.36 -42.20
C ASN A 247 58.47 -69.71 -41.46
N VAL A 248 58.21 -69.08 -40.30
CA VAL A 248 56.98 -69.27 -39.52
C VAL A 248 55.75 -68.64 -40.20
N ASP A 249 55.94 -67.62 -41.03
CA ASP A 249 54.85 -66.96 -41.78
C ASP A 249 54.37 -67.81 -42.96
N ILE A 250 55.20 -68.75 -43.42
CA ILE A 250 54.89 -69.66 -44.52
C ILE A 250 54.23 -70.92 -43.95
N SER A 251 52.99 -71.18 -44.36
CA SER A 251 52.31 -72.43 -44.01
C SER A 251 53.16 -73.65 -44.39
N ALA A 252 53.22 -74.66 -43.51
CA ALA A 252 53.86 -75.95 -43.83
C ALA A 252 53.21 -76.65 -45.05
N SER A 253 51.97 -76.29 -45.39
CA SER A 253 51.28 -76.77 -46.59
C SER A 253 51.38 -75.81 -47.78
N ALA A 254 52.20 -74.76 -47.71
CA ALA A 254 52.34 -73.78 -48.78
C ALA A 254 52.89 -74.43 -50.05
N ALA A 255 52.15 -74.33 -51.15
CA ALA A 255 52.58 -74.78 -52.47
C ALA A 255 53.43 -73.71 -53.17
N ILE A 256 54.66 -73.49 -52.67
CA ILE A 256 55.60 -72.57 -53.32
C ILE A 256 56.20 -73.24 -54.55
N THR A 257 55.81 -72.77 -55.73
CA THR A 257 56.34 -73.29 -57.00
C THR A 257 57.84 -73.00 -57.11
N TYR A 258 58.63 -73.95 -57.59
CA TYR A 258 60.09 -73.82 -57.77
C TYR A 258 60.49 -72.56 -58.57
N THR A 259 59.69 -72.16 -59.56
CA THR A 259 59.91 -70.95 -60.36
C THR A 259 59.83 -69.64 -59.58
N LYS A 260 59.29 -69.66 -58.35
CA LYS A 260 59.24 -68.50 -57.44
C LYS A 260 60.45 -68.44 -56.51
N LEU A 261 61.31 -69.46 -56.50
CA LEU A 261 62.51 -69.51 -55.66
C LEU A 261 63.72 -68.99 -56.44
N ASN A 262 64.43 -68.00 -55.89
CA ASN A 262 65.73 -67.58 -56.42
C ASN A 262 66.85 -68.44 -55.81
N LEU A 263 67.17 -69.55 -56.47
CA LEU A 263 68.15 -70.53 -55.99
C LEU A 263 69.55 -70.38 -56.64
N THR A 264 69.73 -69.36 -57.48
CA THR A 264 71.00 -69.15 -58.20
C THR A 264 72.13 -68.86 -57.21
N GLY A 265 73.10 -69.78 -57.14
CA GLY A 265 74.24 -69.67 -56.22
C GLY A 265 73.94 -70.02 -54.76
N SER A 266 72.69 -70.38 -54.43
CA SER A 266 72.27 -70.75 -53.06
C SER A 266 72.30 -72.26 -52.82
N ILE A 267 72.30 -73.08 -53.87
CA ILE A 267 72.35 -74.55 -53.78
C ILE A 267 73.78 -75.01 -53.51
N GLN A 268 73.98 -75.69 -52.38
CA GLN A 268 75.23 -76.35 -52.00
C GLN A 268 75.23 -77.81 -52.47
N SER A 269 76.41 -78.41 -52.65
CA SER A 269 76.50 -79.83 -53.02
C SER A 269 75.88 -80.77 -51.97
N SER A 270 75.78 -80.32 -50.71
CA SER A 270 75.07 -81.02 -49.64
C SER A 270 73.56 -81.08 -49.85
N ASP A 271 72.97 -80.11 -50.55
CA ASP A 271 71.52 -80.06 -50.83
C ASP A 271 71.12 -81.03 -51.96
N LEU A 272 72.10 -81.57 -52.69
CA LEU A 272 71.93 -82.51 -53.81
C LEU A 272 72.27 -83.95 -53.43
N ALA A 273 72.85 -84.18 -52.26
CA ALA A 273 73.19 -85.50 -51.77
C ALA A 273 71.94 -86.13 -51.14
N ASN A 274 71.37 -87.13 -51.84
CA ASN A 274 70.35 -88.03 -51.29
C ASN A 274 70.97 -89.06 -50.35
#